data_AF-A0A7X3PFE4-F1
#
_entry.id   AF-A0A7X3PFE4-F1
#
_cell.length_a   1.000
_cell.length_b   1.000
_cell.length_c   1.000
_cell.angle_alpha   90.00
_cell.angle_beta   90.00
_cell.angle_gamma   90.00
#
_symmetry.space_group_name_H-M   'P 1'
#
loop_
_entity.id
_entity.type
_entity.pdbx_description
1 polymer ?
#
loop_
_entity_poly.entity_id
_entity_poly.type
_entity_poly.pdbx_seq_one_letter_code
_entity_poly.pdbx_strand_id
1 'polypeptide(L)'
;MIQVFADTPRDADRIRRAVDGDVQVVENAEELAADPGCDHSGLDRDHLEYDHGRLDCVVVGCHTRFLRERIGLLARLEREMPWVPVILVTDRDADAAKLLASTRCSALVWFDDPAARLRSRIEAACETAALVQLAERIRRSALPPALRRALVHSLRQAGSDPVHNVGALAAAMGSSPVTLSHEFTARVNGGATLCRFLSALVILRAHQLRLSGSSWTNAGGRLGFPRRTLNRKAHTWPGRSLADLERITPDRLLSAFVEEYVRPLLGQDVL
;
A
#
# COMPACT_ATOMS: atom_id res chain seq x y z
N MET A 1 3.18 -9.75 -3.92
CA MET A 1 4.64 -9.70 -4.16
C MET A 1 5.35 -9.06 -2.97
N ILE A 2 6.47 -9.67 -2.54
CA ILE A 2 7.29 -9.24 -1.42
C ILE A 2 8.63 -8.73 -1.95
N GLN A 3 9.04 -7.52 -1.59
CA GLN A 3 10.37 -7.02 -1.93
C GLN A 3 11.36 -7.31 -0.81
N VAL A 4 12.51 -7.85 -1.19
CA VAL A 4 13.60 -8.20 -0.27
C VAL A 4 14.82 -7.39 -0.64
N PHE A 5 15.37 -6.70 0.34
CA PHE A 5 16.68 -6.06 0.23
C PHE A 5 17.51 -6.44 1.44
N ALA A 6 18.77 -6.76 1.24
CA ALA A 6 19.67 -7.11 2.33
C ALA A 6 21.08 -6.58 2.11
N ASP A 7 21.84 -6.43 3.19
CA ASP A 7 23.21 -5.93 3.13
C ASP A 7 24.17 -6.79 2.30
N THR A 8 23.88 -8.08 2.17
CA THR A 8 24.66 -8.99 1.32
C THR A 8 23.75 -9.83 0.43
N PRO A 9 24.24 -10.25 -0.76
CA PRO A 9 23.49 -11.17 -1.62
C PRO A 9 23.13 -12.49 -0.91
N ARG A 10 24.02 -12.96 -0.02
CA ARG A 10 23.80 -14.18 0.76
C ARG A 10 22.60 -14.04 1.71
N ASP A 11 22.44 -12.88 2.33
CA ASP A 11 21.32 -12.61 3.24
C ASP A 11 20.03 -12.44 2.48
N ALA A 12 20.07 -11.76 1.33
CA ALA A 12 18.92 -11.64 0.44
C ALA A 12 18.43 -13.01 -0.03
N ASP A 13 19.35 -13.90 -0.41
CA ASP A 13 19.04 -15.29 -0.77
C ASP A 13 18.47 -16.08 0.42
N ARG A 14 19.03 -15.88 1.61
CA ARG A 14 18.56 -16.55 2.83
C ARG A 14 17.14 -16.12 3.17
N ILE A 15 16.86 -14.83 3.10
CA ILE A 15 15.52 -14.26 3.31
C ILE A 15 14.56 -14.77 2.23
N ARG A 16 14.95 -14.71 0.95
CA ARG A 16 14.13 -15.19 -0.16
C ARG A 16 13.71 -16.65 0.01
N ARG A 17 14.62 -17.53 0.43
CA ARG A 17 14.30 -18.96 0.70
C ARG A 17 13.40 -19.17 1.91
N ALA A 18 13.31 -18.20 2.82
CA ALA A 18 12.47 -18.26 4.02
C ALA A 18 11.07 -17.66 3.80
N VAL A 19 10.79 -17.15 2.59
CA VAL A 19 9.52 -16.54 2.20
C VAL A 19 8.90 -17.37 1.09
N ASP A 20 7.66 -17.81 1.30
CA ASP A 20 6.86 -18.47 0.26
C ASP A 20 6.17 -17.41 -0.61
N GLY A 21 6.17 -17.59 -1.94
CA GLY A 21 5.45 -16.75 -2.90
C GLY A 21 6.34 -15.89 -3.81
N ASP A 22 5.73 -14.90 -4.47
CA ASP A 22 6.43 -13.99 -5.37
C ASP A 22 7.33 -13.03 -4.60
N VAL A 23 8.64 -13.29 -4.66
CA VAL A 23 9.68 -12.48 -4.02
C VAL A 23 10.53 -11.81 -5.09
N GLN A 24 10.62 -10.49 -5.02
CA GLN A 24 11.55 -9.69 -5.80
C GLN A 24 12.73 -9.32 -4.90
N VAL A 25 13.92 -9.85 -5.21
CA VAL A 25 15.16 -9.38 -4.57
C VAL A 25 15.60 -8.11 -5.28
N VAL A 26 15.85 -7.09 -4.48
CA VAL A 26 16.23 -5.76 -4.92
C VAL A 26 17.69 -5.54 -4.52
N GLU A 27 18.55 -5.19 -5.48
CA GLU A 27 19.99 -5.04 -5.24
C GLU A 27 20.32 -3.70 -4.59
N ASN A 28 19.50 -2.67 -4.87
CA ASN A 28 19.73 -1.31 -4.40
C ASN A 28 18.61 -0.84 -3.48
N ALA A 29 18.98 -0.20 -2.37
CA ALA A 29 18.01 0.37 -1.43
C ALA A 29 17.09 1.41 -2.10
N GLU A 30 17.52 2.05 -3.18
CA GLU A 30 16.73 3.03 -3.97
C GLU A 30 15.56 2.40 -4.71
N GLU A 31 15.68 1.14 -5.11
CA GLU A 31 14.68 0.41 -5.88
C GLU A 31 13.52 -0.12 -5.00
N LEU A 32 13.70 -0.24 -3.68
CA LEU A 32 12.65 -0.68 -2.75
C LEU A 32 11.39 0.19 -2.74
N ALA A 33 11.48 1.43 -3.22
CA ALA A 33 10.33 2.34 -3.34
C ALA A 33 10.03 2.73 -4.80
N ALA A 34 10.83 2.20 -5.74
CA ALA A 34 10.56 2.34 -7.16
C ALA A 34 9.37 1.45 -7.53
N ASP A 35 8.56 1.91 -8.48
CA ASP A 35 7.49 1.08 -9.02
C ASP A 35 8.13 -0.08 -9.78
N PRO A 36 7.81 -1.35 -9.48
CA PRO A 36 8.32 -2.48 -10.25
C PRO A 36 7.84 -2.50 -11.72
N GLY A 37 6.96 -1.57 -12.13
CA GLY A 37 6.45 -1.42 -13.49
C GLY A 37 7.05 -0.29 -14.33
N CYS A 38 8.09 0.41 -13.88
CA CYS A 38 8.72 1.48 -14.66
C CYS A 38 9.90 0.99 -15.53
N ASP A 39 9.69 -0.06 -16.34
CA ASP A 39 10.56 -0.32 -17.49
C ASP A 39 10.08 0.50 -18.69
N HIS A 40 10.96 1.37 -19.18
CA HIS A 40 10.75 2.21 -20.37
C HIS A 40 11.01 1.45 -21.69
N SER A 41 10.43 0.26 -21.85
CA SER A 41 10.49 -0.48 -23.13
C SER A 41 9.08 -0.81 -23.60
N GLY A 42 8.71 -0.23 -24.75
CA GLY A 42 7.37 -0.30 -25.29
C GLY A 42 6.97 -1.63 -25.92
N LEU A 43 5.71 -1.62 -26.38
CA LEU A 43 5.12 -2.48 -27.42
C LEU A 43 5.13 -3.99 -27.12
N ASP A 44 4.09 -4.48 -26.45
CA ASP A 44 3.01 -5.23 -27.10
C ASP A 44 2.02 -5.70 -26.02
N ARG A 45 0.74 -5.37 -26.20
CA ARG A 45 -0.35 -5.82 -25.33
C ARG A 45 -1.09 -6.91 -26.07
N ASP A 46 -0.59 -8.13 -25.94
CA ASP A 46 -1.38 -9.33 -26.17
C ASP A 46 -1.36 -10.24 -24.94
N HIS A 47 -2.52 -10.83 -24.71
CA HIS A 47 -2.99 -11.43 -23.47
C HIS A 47 -2.06 -12.48 -22.85
N LEU A 48 -1.67 -12.23 -21.59
CA LEU A 48 -1.55 -13.21 -20.52
C LEU A 48 -1.72 -12.47 -19.18
N GLU A 49 -2.62 -12.95 -18.32
CA GLU A 49 -2.78 -12.50 -16.93
C GLU A 49 -1.48 -12.76 -16.14
N TYR A 50 -0.53 -11.84 -16.22
CA TYR A 50 0.51 -11.71 -15.20
C TYR A 50 0.06 -10.63 -14.23
N ASP A 51 -0.13 -11.01 -12.97
CA ASP A 51 -0.37 -10.14 -11.81
C ASP A 51 0.90 -9.29 -11.57
N HIS A 52 1.17 -8.34 -12.47
CA HIS A 52 2.28 -7.42 -12.33
C HIS A 52 2.01 -6.47 -11.16
N GLY A 53 2.77 -6.64 -10.07
CA GLY A 53 3.21 -5.51 -9.25
C GLY A 53 2.45 -5.21 -7.95
N ARG A 54 1.74 -6.17 -7.35
CA ARG A 54 1.13 -5.95 -6.03
C ARG A 54 2.18 -6.06 -4.91
N LEU A 55 2.72 -4.93 -4.44
CA LEU A 55 3.64 -4.92 -3.29
C LEU A 55 2.87 -5.11 -1.97
N ASP A 56 3.00 -6.27 -1.35
CA ASP A 56 2.29 -6.63 -0.10
C ASP A 56 3.15 -6.38 1.16
N CYS A 57 4.47 -6.45 1.05
CA CYS A 57 5.41 -6.30 2.15
C CYS A 57 6.81 -5.95 1.65
N VAL A 58 7.58 -5.23 2.47
CA VAL A 58 9.02 -5.04 2.29
C VAL A 58 9.76 -5.75 3.42
N VAL A 59 10.80 -6.50 3.07
CA VAL A 59 11.69 -7.16 4.03
C VAL A 59 13.10 -6.59 3.86
N VAL A 60 13.63 -6.03 4.95
CA VAL A 60 14.98 -5.46 4.99
C VAL A 60 15.86 -6.36 5.84
N GLY A 61 16.88 -6.96 5.26
CA GLY A 61 17.96 -7.67 5.95
C GLY A 61 19.07 -6.69 6.36
N CYS A 62 19.31 -6.55 7.66
CA CYS A 62 20.28 -5.61 8.22
C CYS A 62 21.18 -6.29 9.24
N HIS A 63 22.48 -6.34 9.00
CA HIS A 63 23.45 -6.66 10.03
C HIS A 63 23.77 -5.43 10.89
N THR A 64 24.13 -5.61 12.17
CA THR A 64 24.36 -4.48 13.10
C THR A 64 25.39 -3.48 12.58
N ARG A 65 26.38 -3.94 11.81
CA ARG A 65 27.42 -3.07 11.23
C ARG A 65 26.90 -2.05 10.22
N PHE A 66 25.70 -2.22 9.67
CA PHE A 66 25.08 -1.31 8.69
C PHE A 66 23.87 -0.55 9.27
N LEU A 67 23.68 -0.62 10.59
CA LEU A 67 22.45 -0.16 11.23
C LEU A 67 22.19 1.33 11.01
N ARG A 68 23.24 2.16 10.92
CA ARG A 68 23.10 3.61 10.73
C ARG A 68 22.55 3.95 9.35
N GLU A 69 23.07 3.33 8.30
CA GLU A 69 22.58 3.45 6.93
C GLU A 69 21.15 2.90 6.82
N ARG A 70 20.87 1.81 7.53
CA ARG A 70 19.55 1.15 7.49
C ARG A 70 18.47 1.89 8.25
N ILE A 71 18.79 2.62 9.32
CA ILE A 71 17.85 3.56 9.95
C ILE A 71 17.40 4.61 8.93
N GLY A 72 18.32 5.15 8.14
CA GLY A 72 17.99 6.11 7.07
C GLY A 72 17.05 5.50 6.02
N LEU A 73 17.31 4.25 5.62
CA LEU A 73 16.44 3.50 4.73
C LEU A 73 15.05 3.25 5.34
N LEU A 74 14.97 2.75 6.58
CA LEU A 74 13.70 2.46 7.24
C LEU A 74 12.86 3.72 7.44
N ALA A 75 13.48 4.84 7.85
CA ALA A 75 12.82 6.14 7.93
C ALA A 75 12.38 6.67 6.56
N ARG A 76 13.10 6.32 5.49
CA ARG A 76 12.67 6.56 4.12
C ARG A 76 11.45 5.70 3.81
N LEU A 77 11.52 4.38 3.93
CA LEU A 77 10.40 3.46 3.67
C LEU A 77 9.14 3.83 4.46
N GLU A 78 9.25 4.24 5.73
CA GLU A 78 8.12 4.74 6.52
C GLU A 78 7.44 5.95 5.85
N ARG A 79 8.22 6.85 5.27
CA ARG A 79 7.73 8.05 4.59
C ARG A 79 7.17 7.75 3.20
N GLU A 80 7.84 6.88 2.46
CA GLU A 80 7.51 6.54 1.07
C GLU A 80 6.41 5.48 0.97
N MET A 81 6.26 4.66 2.01
CA MET A 81 5.35 3.52 2.07
C MET A 81 4.71 3.31 3.45
N PRO A 82 3.98 4.30 3.99
CA PRO A 82 3.45 4.26 5.35
C PRO A 82 2.40 3.17 5.60
N TRP A 83 1.84 2.56 4.55
CA TRP A 83 0.82 1.51 4.66
C TRP A 83 1.29 0.15 4.16
N VAL A 84 2.52 0.05 3.64
CA VAL A 84 3.14 -1.23 3.31
C VAL A 84 3.91 -1.68 4.55
N PRO A 85 3.65 -2.89 5.07
CA PRO A 85 4.39 -3.37 6.22
C PRO A 85 5.88 -3.54 5.88
N VAL A 86 6.73 -3.11 6.80
CA VAL A 86 8.18 -3.25 6.69
C VAL A 86 8.64 -4.20 7.79
N ILE A 87 9.26 -5.31 7.39
CA ILE A 87 9.82 -6.31 8.31
C ILE A 87 11.33 -6.21 8.27
N LEU A 88 11.91 -6.10 9.45
CA LEU A 88 13.35 -6.06 9.60
C LEU A 88 13.86 -7.43 10.04
N VAL A 89 14.79 -7.98 9.27
CA VAL A 89 15.54 -9.17 9.62
C VAL A 89 16.94 -8.73 10.05
N THR A 90 17.34 -9.01 11.28
CA THR A 90 18.60 -8.49 11.82
C THR A 90 19.32 -9.47 12.74
N ASP A 91 20.57 -9.18 13.08
CA ASP A 91 21.34 -9.96 14.05
C ASP A 91 20.71 -9.85 15.43
N ARG A 92 20.86 -10.88 16.25
CA ARG A 92 20.34 -10.88 17.61
C ARG A 92 21.17 -9.98 18.52
N ASP A 93 20.88 -8.70 18.47
CA ASP A 93 21.60 -7.65 19.19
C ASP A 93 20.62 -6.70 19.90
N ALA A 94 20.79 -6.55 21.21
CA ALA A 94 19.92 -5.73 22.04
C ALA A 94 20.08 -4.23 21.77
N ASP A 95 21.27 -3.78 21.36
CA ASP A 95 21.54 -2.38 21.07
C ASP A 95 21.04 -2.00 19.67
N ALA A 96 21.14 -2.94 18.71
CA ALA A 96 20.42 -2.85 17.44
C ALA A 96 18.91 -2.71 17.68
N ALA A 97 18.31 -3.59 18.50
CA ALA A 97 16.88 -3.56 18.79
C ALA A 97 16.40 -2.25 19.42
N LYS A 98 17.20 -1.64 20.31
CA LYS A 98 16.90 -0.32 20.89
C LYS A 98 16.98 0.81 19.87
N LEU A 99 18.00 0.80 19.01
CA LEU A 99 18.14 1.81 17.96
C LEU A 99 16.99 1.73 16.95
N LEU A 100 16.52 0.52 16.66
CA LEU A 100 15.41 0.24 15.76
C LEU A 100 14.03 0.55 16.37
N ALA A 101 13.92 0.68 17.69
CA ALA A 101 12.68 1.09 18.35
C ALA A 101 12.23 2.51 17.96
N SER A 102 13.14 3.31 17.38
CA SER A 102 12.83 4.62 16.83
C SER A 102 12.31 4.60 15.38
N THR A 103 12.28 3.43 14.75
CA THR A 103 11.80 3.22 13.36
C THR A 103 10.50 2.42 13.35
N ARG A 104 9.57 2.79 12.47
CA ARG A 104 8.27 2.11 12.34
C ARG A 104 8.40 0.82 11.51
N CYS A 105 8.98 -0.23 12.10
CA CYS A 105 8.92 -1.58 11.55
C CYS A 105 7.67 -2.30 12.05
N SER A 106 7.00 -3.03 11.16
CA SER A 106 5.82 -3.83 11.48
C SER A 106 6.18 -5.10 12.26
N ALA A 107 7.37 -5.65 12.03
CA ALA A 107 7.92 -6.77 12.78
C ALA A 107 9.46 -6.79 12.73
N LEU A 108 10.04 -7.46 13.71
CA LEU A 108 11.46 -7.77 13.78
C LEU A 108 11.66 -9.29 13.84
N VAL A 109 12.55 -9.79 12.99
CA VAL A 109 12.94 -11.21 12.89
C VAL A 109 14.46 -11.30 13.02
N TRP A 110 14.96 -12.38 13.60
CA TRP A 110 16.39 -12.59 13.76
C TRP A 110 16.94 -13.43 12.61
N PHE A 111 18.16 -13.11 12.16
CA PHE A 111 18.87 -13.94 11.18
C PHE A 111 19.16 -15.35 11.69
N ASP A 112 19.16 -15.62 12.99
CA ASP A 112 19.43 -16.98 13.49
C ASP A 112 18.41 -18.01 12.97
N ASP A 113 17.16 -17.59 12.77
CA ASP A 113 16.09 -18.48 12.32
C ASP A 113 14.99 -17.75 11.52
N PRO A 114 15.31 -17.32 10.27
CA PRO A 114 14.34 -16.65 9.41
C PRO A 114 13.27 -17.63 8.92
N ALA A 115 13.60 -18.90 8.68
CA ALA A 115 12.66 -19.87 8.10
C ALA A 115 11.50 -20.19 9.06
N ALA A 116 11.73 -20.28 10.37
CA ALA A 116 10.65 -20.59 11.30
C ALA A 116 9.72 -19.40 11.60
N ARG A 117 10.18 -18.16 11.38
CA ARG A 117 9.49 -16.96 11.90
C ARG A 117 9.12 -15.92 10.85
N LEU A 118 9.86 -15.82 9.76
CA LEU A 118 9.69 -14.72 8.81
C LEU A 118 8.32 -14.78 8.13
N ARG A 119 7.91 -15.97 7.66
CA ARG A 119 6.61 -16.16 7.02
C ARG A 119 5.45 -15.72 7.91
N SER A 120 5.36 -16.25 9.13
CA SER A 120 4.26 -15.90 10.05
C SER A 120 4.25 -14.43 10.44
N ARG A 121 5.43 -13.78 10.44
CA ARG A 121 5.54 -12.34 10.69
C ARG A 121 5.12 -11.50 9.47
N ILE A 122 5.44 -11.94 8.26
CA ILE A 122 4.94 -11.33 7.02
C ILE A 122 3.42 -11.42 6.97
N GLU A 123 2.86 -12.63 7.14
CA GLU A 123 1.42 -12.84 7.15
C GLU A 123 0.74 -11.94 8.18
N ALA A 124 1.20 -11.93 9.44
CA ALA A 124 0.65 -11.09 10.50
C ALA A 124 0.79 -9.58 10.22
N ALA A 125 1.92 -9.13 9.65
CA ALA A 125 2.14 -7.72 9.32
C ALA A 125 1.25 -7.26 8.16
N CYS A 126 1.10 -8.08 7.12
CA CYS A 126 0.20 -7.83 6.00
C CYS A 126 -1.27 -7.81 6.45
N GLU A 127 -1.68 -8.73 7.32
CA GLU A 127 -3.04 -8.75 7.89
C GLU A 127 -3.33 -7.52 8.76
N THR A 128 -2.31 -6.92 9.38
CA THR A 128 -2.45 -5.75 10.26
C THR A 128 -2.23 -4.41 9.57
N ALA A 129 -1.87 -4.39 8.28
CA ALA A 129 -1.77 -3.16 7.51
C ALA A 129 -3.14 -2.46 7.43
N ALA A 130 -3.18 -1.13 7.60
CA ALA A 130 -4.43 -0.42 7.84
C ALA A 130 -5.48 -0.59 6.71
N LEU A 131 -5.07 -0.48 5.44
CA LEU A 131 -5.97 -0.70 4.30
C LEU A 131 -6.44 -2.16 4.20
N VAL A 132 -5.59 -3.12 4.58
CA VAL A 132 -5.95 -4.54 4.64
C VAL A 132 -6.95 -4.79 5.77
N GLN A 133 -6.74 -4.22 6.96
CA GLN A 133 -7.71 -4.31 8.05
C GLN A 133 -9.08 -3.74 7.67
N LEU A 134 -9.11 -2.60 6.97
CA LEU A 134 -10.36 -2.05 6.44
C LEU A 134 -11.00 -2.99 5.41
N ALA A 135 -10.21 -3.58 4.52
CA ALA A 135 -10.69 -4.57 3.58
C ALA A 135 -11.28 -5.80 4.31
N GLU A 136 -10.63 -6.30 5.35
CA GLU A 136 -11.11 -7.43 6.15
C GLU A 136 -12.40 -7.11 6.94
N ARG A 137 -12.55 -5.88 7.42
CA ARG A 137 -13.80 -5.39 8.03
C ARG A 137 -14.93 -5.35 7.00
N ILE A 138 -14.67 -4.81 5.81
CA ILE A 138 -15.63 -4.80 4.70
C ILE A 138 -15.97 -6.24 4.26
N ARG A 139 -14.99 -7.14 4.17
CA ARG A 139 -15.20 -8.54 3.79
C ARG A 139 -16.16 -9.28 4.72
N ARG A 140 -16.14 -8.95 6.02
CA ARG A 140 -17.02 -9.54 7.05
C ARG A 140 -18.37 -8.82 7.19
N SER A 141 -18.57 -7.71 6.50
CA SER A 141 -19.80 -6.92 6.59
C SER A 141 -20.98 -7.56 5.83
N ALA A 142 -22.18 -7.10 6.17
CA ALA A 142 -23.44 -7.46 5.50
C ALA A 142 -23.67 -6.71 4.16
N LEU A 143 -22.63 -6.14 3.55
CA LEU A 143 -22.74 -5.47 2.25
C LEU A 143 -23.17 -6.45 1.15
N PRO A 144 -23.85 -5.96 0.09
CA PRO A 144 -24.12 -6.75 -1.11
C PRO A 144 -22.86 -7.44 -1.62
N PRO A 145 -22.92 -8.73 -2.03
CA PRO A 145 -21.71 -9.50 -2.36
C PRO A 145 -20.83 -8.87 -3.44
N ALA A 146 -21.43 -8.28 -4.49
CA ALA A 146 -20.71 -7.63 -5.57
C ALA A 146 -19.97 -6.38 -5.07
N LEU A 147 -20.69 -5.46 -4.42
CA LEU A 147 -20.09 -4.29 -3.79
C LEU A 147 -18.99 -4.65 -2.79
N ARG A 148 -19.24 -5.65 -1.94
CA ARG A 148 -18.28 -6.11 -0.93
C ARG A 148 -16.97 -6.57 -1.56
N ARG A 149 -17.02 -7.42 -2.59
CA ARG A 149 -15.82 -7.87 -3.31
C ARG A 149 -15.09 -6.69 -3.97
N ALA A 150 -15.83 -5.78 -4.60
CA ALA A 150 -15.26 -4.61 -5.27
C ALA A 150 -14.52 -3.68 -4.29
N LEU A 151 -15.09 -3.42 -3.11
CA LEU A 151 -14.47 -2.59 -2.09
C LEU A 151 -13.24 -3.25 -1.45
N VAL A 152 -13.31 -4.57 -1.19
CA VAL A 152 -12.16 -5.34 -0.71
C VAL A 152 -11.01 -5.30 -1.71
N HIS A 153 -11.33 -5.51 -3.00
CA HIS A 153 -10.35 -5.48 -4.07
C HIS A 153 -9.68 -4.09 -4.18
N SER A 154 -10.47 -3.02 -4.25
CA SER A 154 -9.94 -1.66 -4.39
C SER A 154 -9.09 -1.22 -3.19
N LEU A 155 -9.47 -1.57 -1.96
CA LEU A 155 -8.65 -1.28 -0.76
C LEU A 155 -7.31 -2.01 -0.78
N ARG A 156 -7.29 -3.28 -1.19
CA ARG A 156 -6.06 -4.08 -1.30
C ARG A 156 -5.13 -3.55 -2.40
N GLN A 157 -5.70 -3.05 -3.50
CA GLN A 157 -4.93 -2.49 -4.62
C GLN A 157 -4.40 -1.08 -4.35
N ALA A 158 -5.00 -0.33 -3.43
CA ALA A 158 -4.66 1.08 -3.22
C ALA A 158 -3.21 1.36 -2.79
N GLY A 159 -2.51 0.36 -2.22
CA GLY A 159 -1.11 0.51 -1.79
C GLY A 159 -0.10 0.56 -2.94
N SER A 160 -0.40 -0.10 -4.06
CA SER A 160 0.47 -0.19 -5.24
C SER A 160 -0.15 0.55 -6.43
N ASP A 161 -1.22 -0.01 -6.99
CA ASP A 161 -1.93 0.45 -8.19
C ASP A 161 -3.43 0.68 -7.88
N PRO A 162 -3.79 1.86 -7.36
CA PRO A 162 -5.17 2.13 -6.97
C PRO A 162 -6.11 2.09 -8.17
N VAL A 163 -7.23 1.38 -8.05
CA VAL A 163 -8.22 1.29 -9.14
C VAL A 163 -8.75 2.68 -9.54
N HIS A 164 -8.54 3.05 -10.80
CA HIS A 164 -8.71 4.43 -11.28
C HIS A 164 -10.16 4.90 -11.46
N ASN A 165 -11.08 4.00 -11.77
CA ASN A 165 -12.47 4.34 -12.05
C ASN A 165 -13.41 3.13 -11.84
N VAL A 166 -14.71 3.42 -11.77
CA VAL A 166 -15.74 2.39 -11.52
C VAL A 166 -15.83 1.37 -12.66
N GLY A 167 -15.58 1.77 -13.90
CA GLY A 167 -15.59 0.85 -15.04
C GLY A 167 -14.50 -0.23 -14.93
N ALA A 168 -13.27 0.18 -14.62
CA ALA A 168 -12.15 -0.72 -14.37
C ALA A 168 -12.43 -1.66 -13.19
N LEU A 169 -12.99 -1.12 -12.09
CA LEU A 169 -13.38 -1.94 -10.94
C LEU A 169 -14.45 -2.98 -11.30
N ALA A 170 -15.47 -2.56 -12.05
CA ALA A 170 -16.58 -3.41 -12.43
C ALA A 170 -16.13 -4.52 -13.40
N ALA A 171 -15.23 -4.20 -14.34
CA ALA A 171 -14.61 -5.17 -15.23
C ALA A 171 -13.83 -6.23 -14.43
N ALA A 172 -13.00 -5.83 -13.47
CA ALA A 172 -12.25 -6.75 -12.62
C ALA A 172 -13.15 -7.69 -11.80
N MET A 173 -14.35 -7.24 -11.44
CA MET A 173 -15.31 -8.01 -10.63
C MET A 173 -16.38 -8.74 -11.44
N GLY A 174 -16.35 -8.66 -12.78
CA GLY A 174 -17.40 -9.22 -13.65
C GLY A 174 -18.80 -8.68 -13.35
N SER A 175 -18.91 -7.39 -13.02
CA SER A 175 -20.16 -6.74 -12.56
C SER A 175 -20.49 -5.49 -13.37
N SER A 176 -21.73 -4.97 -13.25
CA SER A 176 -22.13 -3.71 -13.88
C SER A 176 -21.64 -2.49 -13.08
N PRO A 177 -21.01 -1.49 -13.72
CA PRO A 177 -20.60 -0.24 -13.07
C PRO A 177 -21.77 0.50 -12.41
N VAL A 178 -22.95 0.45 -13.05
CA VAL A 178 -24.18 1.09 -12.56
C VAL A 178 -24.65 0.41 -11.28
N THR A 179 -24.68 -0.92 -11.26
CA THR A 179 -25.06 -1.70 -10.07
C THR A 179 -24.14 -1.40 -8.90
N LEU A 180 -22.81 -1.46 -9.09
CA LEU A 180 -21.86 -1.16 -8.02
C LEU A 180 -22.01 0.27 -7.49
N SER A 181 -22.21 1.24 -8.38
CA SER A 181 -22.40 2.65 -7.99
C SER A 181 -23.70 2.85 -7.21
N HIS A 182 -24.79 2.21 -7.65
CA HIS A 182 -26.09 2.29 -7.01
C HIS A 182 -26.05 1.64 -5.61
N GLU A 183 -25.52 0.42 -5.50
CA GLU A 183 -25.36 -0.29 -4.23
C GLU A 183 -24.51 0.51 -3.23
N PHE A 184 -23.40 1.10 -3.70
CA PHE A 184 -22.56 1.95 -2.85
C PHE A 184 -23.34 3.16 -2.34
N THR A 185 -23.96 3.91 -3.26
CA THR A 185 -24.66 5.17 -2.94
C THR A 185 -25.83 4.93 -2.01
N ALA A 186 -26.59 3.85 -2.24
CA ALA A 186 -27.68 3.42 -1.37
C ALA A 186 -27.16 3.12 0.05
N ARG A 187 -26.02 2.43 0.17
CA ARG A 187 -25.46 2.06 1.47
C ARG A 187 -24.99 3.25 2.31
N VAL A 188 -24.48 4.28 1.66
CA VAL A 188 -23.98 5.51 2.32
C VAL A 188 -25.00 6.64 2.33
N ASN A 189 -26.28 6.34 2.04
CA ASN A 189 -27.39 7.30 2.00
C ASN A 189 -27.10 8.54 1.15
N GLY A 190 -26.40 8.38 0.02
CA GLY A 190 -26.04 9.49 -0.87
C GLY A 190 -24.93 10.43 -0.37
N GLY A 191 -24.38 10.21 0.83
CA GLY A 191 -23.32 11.07 1.39
C GLY A 191 -22.00 11.03 0.60
N ALA A 192 -21.76 9.95 -0.14
CA ALA A 192 -20.59 9.76 -0.99
C ALA A 192 -20.91 8.92 -2.22
N THR A 193 -20.02 8.93 -3.22
CA THR A 193 -20.13 8.10 -4.41
C THR A 193 -18.94 7.15 -4.52
N LEU A 194 -19.12 6.02 -5.20
CA LEU A 194 -18.04 5.05 -5.45
C LEU A 194 -16.87 5.68 -6.22
N CYS A 195 -17.14 6.61 -7.13
CA CYS A 195 -16.09 7.36 -7.84
C CYS A 195 -15.27 8.25 -6.90
N ARG A 196 -15.91 8.89 -5.90
CA ARG A 196 -15.21 9.68 -4.88
C ARG A 196 -14.39 8.78 -3.95
N PHE A 197 -14.91 7.61 -3.57
CA PHE A 197 -14.17 6.59 -2.82
C PHE A 197 -12.88 6.15 -3.55
N LEU A 198 -12.98 5.79 -4.83
CA LEU A 198 -11.80 5.39 -5.61
C LEU A 198 -10.83 6.56 -5.82
N SER A 199 -11.36 7.77 -6.05
CA SER A 199 -10.52 8.96 -6.13
C SER A 199 -9.78 9.25 -4.82
N ALA A 200 -10.38 8.94 -3.68
CA ALA A 200 -9.76 9.08 -2.39
C ALA A 200 -8.59 8.11 -2.20
N LEU A 201 -8.74 6.86 -2.63
CA LEU A 201 -7.64 5.88 -2.66
C LEU A 201 -6.48 6.34 -3.56
N VAL A 202 -6.78 6.91 -4.73
CA VAL A 202 -5.77 7.52 -5.61
C VAL A 202 -5.05 8.68 -4.91
N ILE A 203 -5.77 9.53 -4.17
CA ILE A 203 -5.17 10.66 -3.44
C ILE A 203 -4.29 10.18 -2.28
N LEU A 204 -4.69 9.13 -1.56
CA LEU A 204 -3.86 8.49 -0.55
C LEU A 204 -2.52 8.06 -1.16
N ARG A 205 -2.55 7.32 -2.28
CA ARG A 205 -1.34 6.88 -2.98
C ARG A 205 -0.52 8.06 -3.54
N ALA A 206 -1.16 9.06 -4.13
CA ALA A 206 -0.47 10.24 -4.67
C ALA A 206 0.22 11.04 -3.56
N HIS A 207 -0.42 11.18 -2.40
CA HIS A 207 0.15 11.83 -1.23
C HIS A 207 1.37 11.07 -0.69
N GLN A 208 1.29 9.75 -0.64
CA GLN A 208 2.41 8.89 -0.29
C GLN A 208 3.60 9.08 -1.25
N LEU A 209 3.37 9.05 -2.57
CA LEU A 209 4.41 9.32 -3.58
C LEU A 209 4.99 10.74 -3.43
N ARG A 210 4.17 11.72 -3.04
CA ARG A 210 4.65 13.08 -2.79
C ARG A 210 5.59 13.15 -1.58
N LEU A 211 5.25 12.45 -0.49
CA LEU A 211 6.08 12.36 0.71
C LEU A 211 7.41 11.64 0.43
N SER A 212 7.45 10.76 -0.57
CA SER A 212 8.68 10.13 -1.06
C SER A 212 9.61 11.03 -1.86
N GLY A 213 9.35 12.33 -1.87
CA GLY A 213 10.15 13.29 -2.63
C GLY A 213 9.77 13.40 -4.11
N SER A 214 8.78 12.63 -4.61
CA SER A 214 8.29 12.80 -5.97
C SER A 214 7.61 14.16 -6.13
N SER A 215 7.78 14.82 -7.27
CA SER A 215 6.95 15.99 -7.62
C SER A 215 5.51 15.55 -7.90
N TRP A 216 4.52 16.44 -7.75
CA TRP A 216 3.13 16.14 -8.11
C TRP A 216 2.94 15.73 -9.57
N THR A 217 3.80 16.22 -10.47
CA THR A 217 3.78 15.82 -11.88
C THR A 217 4.25 14.37 -12.03
N ASN A 218 5.32 13.98 -11.34
CA ASN A 218 5.82 12.61 -11.36
C ASN A 218 4.85 11.64 -10.66
N ALA A 219 4.36 12.01 -9.46
CA ALA A 219 3.33 11.23 -8.77
C ALA A 219 2.07 11.02 -9.63
N GLY A 220 1.67 12.04 -10.38
CA GLY A 220 0.61 11.92 -11.39
C GLY A 220 0.99 10.96 -12.51
N GLY A 221 2.17 11.12 -13.10
CA GLY A 221 2.68 10.24 -14.15
C GLY A 221 2.68 8.76 -13.75
N ARG A 222 3.18 8.43 -12.56
CA ARG A 222 3.17 7.07 -12.00
C ARG A 222 1.78 6.49 -11.83
N LEU A 223 0.80 7.33 -11.51
CA LEU A 223 -0.61 6.93 -11.37
C LEU A 223 -1.42 7.07 -12.66
N GLY A 224 -0.78 7.35 -13.80
CA GLY A 224 -1.47 7.56 -15.07
C GLY A 224 -2.40 8.78 -15.10
N PHE A 225 -2.21 9.75 -14.21
CA PHE A 225 -3.02 10.97 -14.13
C PHE A 225 -2.20 12.24 -14.39
N PRO A 226 -2.68 13.14 -15.28
CA PRO A 226 -2.15 14.50 -15.32
C PRO A 226 -2.31 15.21 -13.97
N ARG A 227 -1.36 16.09 -13.61
CA ARG A 227 -1.41 16.89 -12.37
C ARG A 227 -2.75 17.59 -12.15
N ARG A 228 -3.37 18.12 -13.21
CA ARG A 228 -4.71 18.76 -13.14
C ARG A 228 -5.80 17.81 -12.63
N THR A 229 -5.71 16.53 -12.99
CA THR A 229 -6.66 15.50 -12.57
C THR A 229 -6.47 15.15 -11.10
N LEU A 230 -5.22 15.02 -10.65
CA LEU A 230 -4.92 14.88 -9.23
C LEU A 230 -5.43 16.07 -8.42
N ASN A 231 -5.20 17.29 -8.90
CA ASN A 231 -5.68 18.49 -8.22
C ASN A 231 -7.21 18.52 -8.12
N ARG A 232 -7.93 18.17 -9.20
CA ARG A 232 -9.40 18.06 -9.18
C ARG A 232 -9.88 17.00 -8.18
N LYS A 233 -9.22 15.83 -8.14
CA LYS A 233 -9.53 14.77 -7.18
C LYS A 233 -9.30 15.25 -5.74
N ALA A 234 -8.19 15.92 -5.45
CA ALA A 234 -7.87 16.51 -4.15
C ALA A 234 -8.89 17.58 -3.69
N HIS A 235 -9.35 18.43 -4.61
CA HIS A 235 -10.40 19.42 -4.33
C HIS A 235 -11.75 18.75 -4.05
N THR A 236 -12.02 17.60 -4.66
CA THR A 236 -13.26 16.84 -4.41
C THR A 236 -13.19 16.09 -3.08
N TRP A 237 -11.98 15.74 -2.64
CA TRP A 237 -11.71 15.11 -1.37
C TRP A 237 -10.21 15.16 -1.08
N PRO A 238 -9.76 15.73 0.06
CA PRO A 238 -10.51 16.21 1.22
C PRO A 238 -10.92 17.70 1.15
N GLY A 239 -11.27 18.22 -0.04
CA GLY A 239 -11.66 19.63 -0.19
C GLY A 239 -10.46 20.59 -0.32
N ARG A 240 -9.31 20.07 -0.73
CA ARG A 240 -8.01 20.73 -0.54
C ARG A 240 -7.20 20.80 -1.82
N SER A 241 -6.31 21.78 -1.90
CA SER A 241 -5.31 21.82 -2.97
C SER A 241 -4.23 20.77 -2.75
N LEU A 242 -3.49 20.43 -3.81
CA LEU A 242 -2.30 19.58 -3.67
C LEU A 242 -1.27 20.16 -2.67
N ALA A 243 -1.16 21.49 -2.58
CA ALA A 243 -0.26 22.15 -1.63
C ALA A 243 -0.71 21.96 -0.17
N ASP A 244 -2.01 21.92 0.08
CA ASP A 244 -2.55 21.69 1.43
C ASP A 244 -2.38 20.23 1.85
N LEU A 245 -2.44 19.29 0.91
CA LEU A 245 -2.21 17.87 1.19
C LEU A 245 -0.82 17.62 1.77
N GLU A 246 0.21 18.32 1.30
CA GLU A 246 1.59 18.17 1.80
C GLU A 246 1.74 18.45 3.30
N ARG A 247 0.81 19.20 3.89
CA ARG A 247 0.82 19.56 5.32
C ARG A 247 0.08 18.56 6.20
N ILE A 248 -0.54 17.53 5.62
CA ILE A 248 -1.37 16.56 6.32
C ILE A 248 -0.54 15.29 6.57
N THR A 249 -0.56 14.79 7.81
CA THR A 249 0.10 13.52 8.10
C THR A 249 -0.67 12.34 7.48
N PRO A 250 0.01 11.26 7.05
CA PRO A 250 -0.64 10.08 6.48
C PRO A 250 -1.77 9.52 7.36
N ASP A 251 -1.56 9.47 8.68
CA ASP A 251 -2.56 8.96 9.61
C ASP A 251 -3.82 9.84 9.67
N ARG A 252 -3.67 11.18 9.58
CA ARG A 252 -4.82 12.10 9.51
C ARG A 252 -5.59 11.96 8.20
N LEU A 253 -4.87 11.79 7.08
CA LEU A 253 -5.50 11.61 5.78
C LEU A 253 -6.25 10.27 5.69
N LEU A 254 -5.66 9.20 6.22
CA LEU A 254 -6.30 7.89 6.33
C LEU A 254 -7.51 7.94 7.27
N SER A 255 -7.41 8.64 8.40
CA SER A 255 -8.55 8.82 9.32
C SER A 255 -9.70 9.52 8.61
N ALA A 256 -9.44 10.61 7.87
CA ALA A 256 -10.46 11.28 7.07
C ALA A 256 -11.11 10.36 6.02
N PHE A 257 -10.33 9.44 5.43
CA PHE A 257 -10.86 8.45 4.50
C PHE A 257 -11.81 7.47 5.18
N VAL A 258 -11.40 6.96 6.34
CA VAL A 258 -12.23 6.04 7.14
C VAL A 258 -13.53 6.70 7.54
N GLU A 259 -13.46 7.95 8.03
CA GLU A 259 -14.62 8.72 8.45
C GLU A 259 -15.62 8.97 7.32
N GLU A 260 -15.14 9.44 6.16
CA GLU A 260 -16.03 9.85 5.08
C GLU A 260 -16.60 8.68 4.28
N TYR A 261 -15.83 7.60 4.13
CA TYR A 261 -16.23 6.51 3.25
C TYR A 261 -16.43 5.16 3.94
N VAL A 262 -15.59 4.78 4.89
CA VAL A 262 -15.66 3.41 5.46
C VAL A 262 -16.71 3.32 6.57
N ARG A 263 -16.75 4.31 7.47
CA ARG A 263 -17.71 4.34 8.58
C ARG A 263 -19.17 4.32 8.07
N PRO A 264 -19.58 5.10 7.06
CA PRO A 264 -20.93 5.00 6.50
C PRO A 264 -21.26 3.63 5.91
N LEU A 265 -20.28 2.93 5.33
CA LEU A 265 -20.46 1.60 4.74
C LEU A 265 -20.63 0.50 5.80
N LEU A 266 -20.09 0.67 7.00
CA LEU A 266 -20.14 -0.33 8.06
C LEU A 266 -21.25 -0.05 9.09
N GLY A 267 -21.75 1.18 9.18
CA GLY A 267 -22.67 1.60 10.25
C GLY A 267 -21.93 1.99 11.53
N GLN A 268 -22.66 2.52 12.52
CA GLN A 268 -22.07 3.07 13.76
C GLN A 268 -21.52 2.00 14.73
N ASP A 269 -21.77 0.72 14.51
CA ASP A 269 -21.50 -0.36 15.50
C ASP A 269 -20.14 -1.04 15.38
N VAL A 270 -19.14 -0.42 14.75
CA VAL A 270 -17.80 -1.05 14.63
C VAL A 270 -16.70 -0.02 14.87
N LEU A 271 -16.41 0.27 16.14
CA LEU A 271 -15.10 0.70 16.61
C LEU A 271 -14.81 0.02 17.94
#